data_AF-A0A7K1ECY3-F1
#
_entry.id   AF-A0A7K1ECY3-F1
#
_cell.length_a   1.000
_cell.length_b   1.000
_cell.length_c   1.000
_cell.angle_alpha   90.00
_cell.angle_beta   90.00
_cell.angle_gamma   90.00
#
_symmetry.space_group_name_H-M   'P 1'
#
loop_
_entity.id
_entity.type
_entity.pdbx_description
1 polymer ?
#
loop_
_entity_poly.entity_id
_entity_poly.type
_entity_poly.pdbx_seq_one_letter_code
_entity_poly.pdbx_strand_id
1 'polypeptide(L)'
;MQDLYLLAIAQKTIGYVIAVLLLIAFVVAIAINVRKGRAEVGSEVELAPNRKPYMNDEELETKKLDRTLGLGLVALGVIALTLPLYWLAEPGRQEGMVERFEDVAISRGEEIYVNGAQCAGCHGPKG
;
A
#
# COMPACT_ATOMS: atom_id res chain seq x y z
N MET A 1 23.20 -5.03 17.22
CA MET A 1 22.14 -5.90 16.61
C MET A 1 20.82 -5.83 17.37
N GLN A 2 20.81 -5.84 18.71
CA GLN A 2 19.60 -5.65 19.53
C GLN A 2 18.80 -4.38 19.17
N ASP A 3 19.50 -3.26 18.98
CA ASP A 3 18.86 -1.95 18.72
C ASP A 3 18.19 -1.87 17.34
N LEU A 4 18.80 -2.51 16.33
CA LEU A 4 18.26 -2.57 14.97
C LEU A 4 16.98 -3.44 14.89
N TYR A 5 16.95 -4.53 15.67
CA TYR A 5 15.78 -5.40 15.80
C TYR A 5 14.61 -4.68 16.52
N LEU A 6 14.91 -3.90 17.57
CA LEU A 6 13.91 -3.09 18.27
C LEU A 6 13.30 -2.02 17.36
N LEU A 7 14.12 -1.35 16.53
CA LEU A 7 13.64 -0.37 15.56
C LEU A 7 12.73 -0.99 14.48
N ALA A 8 13.07 -2.18 13.97
CA ALA A 8 12.26 -2.87 12.96
C ALA A 8 10.89 -3.31 13.51
N ILE A 9 10.84 -3.82 14.75
CA ILE A 9 9.59 -4.20 15.42
C ILE A 9 8.72 -2.96 15.71
N ALA A 10 9.35 -1.87 16.16
CA ALA A 10 8.65 -0.61 16.40
C ALA A 10 8.00 -0.10 15.12
N GLN A 11 8.70 -0.12 13.98
CA GLN A 11 8.17 0.31 12.68
C GLN A 11 6.95 -0.51 12.25
N LYS A 12 7.02 -1.85 12.36
CA LYS A 12 5.89 -2.74 12.02
C LYS A 12 4.67 -2.48 12.91
N THR A 13 4.90 -2.29 14.20
CA THR A 13 3.82 -2.04 15.19
C THR A 13 3.15 -0.70 14.95
N ILE A 14 3.92 0.36 14.72
CA ILE A 14 3.41 1.70 14.37
C ILE A 14 2.59 1.63 13.08
N GLY A 15 3.09 0.91 12.07
CA GLY A 15 2.37 0.71 10.80
C GLY A 15 1.00 0.05 10.99
N TYR A 16 0.91 -1.01 11.79
CA TYR A 16 -0.38 -1.65 12.08
C TYR A 16 -1.33 -0.76 12.86
N VAL A 17 -0.84 -0.01 13.85
CA VAL A 17 -1.68 0.92 14.62
C VAL A 17 -2.30 1.97 13.69
N ILE A 18 -1.50 2.59 12.83
CA ILE A 18 -1.99 3.57 11.84
C ILE A 18 -3.00 2.91 10.90
N ALA A 19 -2.71 1.72 10.38
CA ALA A 19 -3.61 1.01 9.47
C ALA A 19 -4.97 0.71 10.12
N VAL A 20 -4.99 0.26 11.38
CA VAL A 20 -6.21 -0.01 12.13
C VAL A 20 -7.01 1.28 12.36
N LEU A 21 -6.34 2.38 12.74
CA LEU A 21 -7.01 3.68 12.93
C LEU A 21 -7.64 4.19 11.63
N LEU A 22 -6.92 4.09 10.50
CA LEU A 22 -7.44 4.46 9.18
C LEU A 22 -8.63 3.58 8.77
N LEU A 23 -8.55 2.27 9.02
CA LEU A 23 -9.65 1.34 8.75
C LEU A 23 -10.90 1.70 9.56
N ILE A 24 -10.75 1.96 10.86
CA ILE A 24 -11.87 2.37 11.73
C ILE A 24 -12.47 3.68 11.22
N ALA A 25 -11.65 4.68 10.92
CA ALA A 25 -12.11 5.95 10.39
C ALA A 25 -12.89 5.78 9.07
N PHE A 26 -12.40 4.92 8.18
CA PHE A 26 -13.05 4.59 6.92
C PHE A 26 -14.41 3.90 7.12
N VAL A 27 -14.48 2.90 8.00
CA VAL A 27 -15.73 2.21 8.33
C VAL A 27 -16.76 3.18 8.93
N VAL A 28 -16.33 4.04 9.85
CA VAL A 28 -17.19 5.08 10.44
C VAL A 28 -17.68 6.05 9.37
N ALA A 29 -16.81 6.50 8.48
CA ALA A 29 -17.17 7.39 7.39
C ALA A 29 -18.21 6.75 6.45
N ILE A 30 -18.03 5.47 6.08
CA ILE A 30 -19.03 4.73 5.30
C ILE A 30 -20.35 4.66 6.06
N ALA A 31 -20.33 4.25 7.33
CA ALA A 31 -21.55 4.10 8.13
C ALA A 31 -22.34 5.43 8.24
N ILE A 32 -21.65 6.56 8.39
CA ILE A 32 -22.26 7.89 8.41
C ILE A 32 -22.87 8.23 7.03
N ASN A 33 -22.13 8.01 5.94
CA ASN A 33 -22.62 8.31 4.59
C ASN A 33 -23.83 7.46 4.20
N VAL A 34 -23.80 6.15 4.52
CA VAL A 34 -24.93 5.25 4.27
C VAL A 34 -26.17 5.68 5.06
N ARG A 35 -26.01 6.08 6.34
CA ARG A 35 -27.13 6.59 7.13
C ARG A 35 -27.73 7.88 6.56
N LYS A 36 -26.88 8.81 6.09
CA LYS A 36 -27.34 10.05 5.47
C LYS A 36 -28.08 9.83 4.14
N GLY A 37 -27.73 8.79 3.39
CA GLY A 37 -28.35 8.47 2.10
C GLY A 37 -29.72 7.78 2.17
N ARG A 38 -30.24 7.50 3.38
CA ARG A 38 -31.54 6.83 3.60
C ARG A 38 -32.61 7.80 4.13
N ALA A 39 -32.67 9.04 3.65
CA ALA A 39 -33.93 9.76 3.80
C ALA A 39 -35.02 8.98 3.05
N GLU A 40 -36.28 9.10 3.50
CA GLU A 40 -37.52 8.51 2.95
C GLU A 40 -37.44 7.90 1.53
N VAL A 41 -38.11 6.76 1.28
CA VAL A 41 -38.28 6.22 -0.08
C VAL A 41 -38.91 7.28 -0.99
N GLY A 42 -38.28 7.63 -2.12
CA GLY A 42 -38.69 8.74 -2.99
C GLY A 42 -37.88 10.03 -2.77
N SER A 43 -37.09 10.11 -1.69
CA SER A 43 -36.20 11.24 -1.44
C SER A 43 -35.09 11.38 -2.48
N GLU A 44 -34.79 10.35 -3.27
CA GLU A 44 -33.85 10.41 -4.39
C GLU A 44 -34.27 11.45 -5.45
N VAL A 45 -35.55 11.83 -5.51
CA VAL A 45 -36.02 12.89 -6.41
C VAL A 45 -35.43 14.24 -6.02
N GLU A 46 -35.28 14.52 -4.72
CA GLU A 46 -34.70 15.77 -4.22
C GLU A 46 -33.24 15.62 -3.76
N LEU A 47 -32.80 14.43 -3.37
CA LEU A 47 -31.46 14.16 -2.85
C LEU A 47 -30.47 13.79 -3.93
N ALA A 48 -30.90 13.24 -5.07
CA ALA A 48 -29.97 12.86 -6.12
C ALA A 48 -29.18 14.10 -6.58
N PRO A 49 -27.84 14.11 -6.45
CA PRO A 49 -27.02 15.24 -6.85
C PRO A 49 -27.21 15.62 -8.32
N ASN A 50 -27.56 14.65 -9.17
CA ASN A 50 -27.80 14.85 -10.60
C ASN A 50 -29.14 15.52 -10.93
N ARG A 51 -30.05 15.71 -9.96
CA ARG A 51 -31.35 16.39 -10.16
C ARG A 51 -31.33 17.85 -9.70
N LYS A 52 -30.24 18.30 -9.08
CA LYS A 52 -30.04 19.71 -8.71
C LYS A 52 -29.24 20.39 -9.83
N PRO A 53 -29.50 21.68 -10.12
CA PRO A 53 -28.63 22.46 -10.99
C PRO A 53 -27.19 22.31 -10.52
N TYR A 54 -26.31 21.93 -11.44
CA TYR A 54 -24.90 21.77 -11.12
C TYR A 54 -24.21 23.14 -11.01
N MET A 55 -22.93 23.08 -10.66
CA MET A 55 -22.04 24.23 -10.72
C MET A 55 -22.09 24.88 -12.12
N ASN A 56 -22.08 26.21 -12.19
CA ASN A 56 -22.09 26.93 -13.46
C ASN A 56 -20.73 26.80 -14.17
N ASP A 57 -20.70 27.17 -15.45
CA ASP A 57 -19.52 26.99 -16.30
C ASP A 57 -18.28 27.72 -15.76
N GLU A 58 -18.42 28.98 -15.36
CA GLU A 58 -17.35 29.78 -14.77
C GLU A 58 -16.73 29.09 -13.54
N GLU A 59 -17.56 28.56 -12.63
CA GLU A 59 -17.09 27.83 -11.45
C GLU A 59 -16.44 26.48 -11.80
N LEU A 60 -16.91 25.81 -12.86
CA LEU A 60 -16.35 24.55 -13.34
C LEU A 60 -14.97 24.76 -13.98
N GLU A 61 -14.84 25.71 -14.87
CA GLU A 61 -13.63 26.00 -15.65
C GLU A 61 -12.53 26.65 -14.80
N THR A 62 -12.89 27.33 -13.71
CA THR A 62 -11.93 27.94 -12.80
C THR A 62 -11.77 27.11 -11.54
N LYS A 63 -12.52 27.43 -10.48
CA LYS A 63 -12.33 26.94 -9.12
C LYS A 63 -12.28 25.42 -9.02
N LYS A 64 -13.15 24.71 -9.74
CA LYS A 64 -13.18 23.25 -9.70
C LYS A 64 -12.04 22.62 -10.51
N LEU A 65 -11.83 23.09 -11.73
CA LEU A 65 -10.76 22.61 -12.59
C LEU A 65 -9.39 22.88 -11.96
N ASP A 66 -9.11 24.12 -11.55
CA ASP A 66 -7.86 24.54 -10.91
C ASP A 66 -7.56 23.76 -9.64
N ARG A 67 -8.58 23.53 -8.80
CA ARG A 67 -8.41 22.70 -7.60
C ARG A 67 -8.04 21.27 -7.96
N THR A 68 -8.69 20.70 -8.96
CA THR A 68 -8.48 19.30 -9.35
C THR A 68 -7.11 19.13 -10.02
N LEU A 69 -6.75 20.02 -10.94
CA LEU A 69 -5.43 20.05 -11.58
C LEU A 69 -4.33 20.36 -10.58
N GLY A 70 -4.56 21.28 -9.64
CA GLY A 70 -3.62 21.59 -8.56
C GLY A 70 -3.34 20.37 -7.67
N LEU A 71 -4.36 19.59 -7.32
CA LEU A 71 -4.17 18.32 -6.61
C LEU A 71 -3.38 17.32 -7.46
N GLY A 72 -3.65 17.25 -8.77
CA GLY A 72 -2.88 16.45 -9.71
C GLY A 72 -1.40 16.84 -9.75
N LEU A 73 -1.11 18.13 -9.82
CA LEU A 73 0.24 18.68 -9.81
C LEU A 73 0.96 18.36 -8.49
N VAL A 74 0.29 18.49 -7.35
CA VAL A 74 0.85 18.11 -6.04
C VAL A 74 1.17 16.62 -6.02
N ALA A 75 0.26 15.76 -6.48
CA ALA A 75 0.50 14.32 -6.55
C ALA A 75 1.69 13.98 -7.45
N LEU A 76 1.81 14.63 -8.62
CA LEU A 76 2.96 14.51 -9.49
C LEU A 76 4.26 14.96 -8.80
N GLY A 77 4.23 16.08 -8.07
CA GLY A 77 5.37 16.55 -7.29
C GLY A 77 5.80 15.55 -6.21
N VAL A 78 4.83 14.95 -5.50
CA VAL A 78 5.12 13.89 -4.52
C VAL A 78 5.79 12.69 -5.19
N ILE A 79 5.24 12.19 -6.29
CA ILE A 79 5.82 11.03 -7.01
C ILE A 79 7.22 11.37 -7.55
N ALA A 80 7.38 12.54 -8.16
CA ALA A 80 8.63 13.00 -8.74
C ALA A 80 9.75 13.14 -7.71
N LEU A 81 9.43 13.46 -6.45
CA LEU A 81 10.40 13.54 -5.37
C LEU A 81 10.62 12.20 -4.66
N THR A 82 9.53 11.48 -4.35
CA THR A 82 9.61 10.26 -3.54
C THR A 82 10.25 9.10 -4.28
N LEU A 83 10.03 8.95 -5.59
CA LEU A 83 10.64 7.86 -6.36
C LEU A 83 12.18 7.95 -6.40
N PRO A 84 12.81 9.08 -6.78
CA PRO A 84 14.26 9.20 -6.72
C PRO A 84 14.82 9.01 -5.31
N LEU A 85 14.15 9.56 -4.28
CA LEU A 85 14.56 9.38 -2.89
C LEU A 85 14.49 7.91 -2.45
N TYR A 86 13.47 7.17 -2.85
CA TYR A 86 13.36 5.72 -2.61
C TYR A 86 14.47 4.94 -3.32
N TRP A 87 14.87 5.38 -4.52
CA TRP A 87 15.95 4.76 -5.30
C TRP A 87 17.35 5.02 -4.73
N LEU A 88 17.56 6.02 -3.87
CA LEU A 88 18.85 6.22 -3.19
C LEU A 88 19.26 5.00 -2.37
N ALA A 89 18.29 4.24 -1.85
CA ALA A 89 18.52 3.01 -1.09
C ALA A 89 18.55 1.73 -1.95
N GLU A 90 18.47 1.85 -3.28
CA GLU A 90 18.46 0.71 -4.20
C GLU A 90 19.70 -0.20 -4.08
N PRO A 91 20.94 0.31 -3.98
CA PRO A 91 22.12 -0.57 -3.90
C PRO A 91 22.06 -1.53 -2.71
N GLY A 92 21.73 -1.04 -1.51
CA GLY A 92 21.59 -1.89 -0.33
C GLY A 92 20.43 -2.89 -0.43
N ARG A 93 19.36 -2.55 -1.14
CA ARG A 93 18.26 -3.49 -1.45
C ARG A 93 18.71 -4.57 -2.44
N GLN A 94 19.51 -4.23 -3.44
CA GLN A 94 20.07 -5.20 -4.38
C GLN A 94 21.04 -6.16 -3.70
N GLU A 95 21.96 -5.64 -2.86
CA GLU A 95 22.89 -6.46 -2.07
C GLU A 95 22.14 -7.43 -1.16
N GLY A 96 21.13 -6.95 -0.41
CA GLY A 96 20.31 -7.82 0.44
C GLY A 96 19.51 -8.86 -0.35
N MET A 97 19.12 -8.57 -1.60
CA MET A 97 18.46 -9.56 -2.47
C MET A 97 19.43 -10.62 -2.98
N VAL A 98 20.70 -10.29 -3.22
CA VAL A 98 21.74 -11.26 -3.61
C VAL A 98 21.98 -12.25 -2.46
N GLU A 99 22.21 -11.75 -1.25
CA GLU A 99 22.39 -12.59 -0.04
C GLU A 99 21.16 -13.48 0.19
N ARG A 100 19.96 -12.88 0.12
CA ARG A 100 18.70 -13.63 0.28
C ARG A 100 18.53 -14.71 -0.78
N PHE A 101 18.92 -14.43 -2.02
CA PHE A 101 18.82 -15.40 -3.11
C PHE A 101 19.71 -16.62 -2.86
N GLU A 102 20.95 -16.39 -2.42
CA GLU A 102 21.89 -17.47 -2.07
C GLU A 102 21.36 -18.34 -0.92
N ASP A 103 20.91 -17.72 0.18
CA ASP A 103 20.30 -18.44 1.30
C ASP A 103 19.11 -19.30 0.88
N VAL A 104 18.25 -18.76 0.01
CA VAL A 104 17.07 -19.48 -0.48
C VAL A 104 17.48 -20.62 -1.41
N ALA A 105 18.50 -20.41 -2.25
CA ALA A 105 19.01 -21.44 -3.15
C ALA A 105 19.63 -22.60 -2.37
N ILE A 106 20.47 -22.30 -1.37
CA ILE A 106 21.10 -23.32 -0.52
C ILE A 106 20.03 -24.10 0.26
N SER A 107 19.17 -23.40 1.00
CA SER A 107 18.15 -24.07 1.84
C SER A 107 17.17 -24.92 1.03
N ARG A 108 16.71 -24.43 -0.12
CA ARG A 108 15.83 -25.21 -0.99
C ARG A 108 16.57 -26.36 -1.67
N GLY A 109 17.82 -26.14 -2.08
CA GLY A 109 18.66 -27.17 -2.67
C GLY A 109 18.90 -28.32 -1.69
N GLU A 110 19.23 -28.01 -0.45
CA GLU A 110 19.39 -28.97 0.63
C GLU A 110 18.09 -29.75 0.89
N GLU A 111 16.95 -29.07 1.02
CA GLU A 111 15.65 -29.72 1.21
C GLU A 111 15.32 -30.69 0.08
N ILE A 112 15.57 -30.30 -1.16
CA ILE A 112 15.36 -31.17 -2.32
C ILE A 112 16.34 -32.35 -2.29
N TYR A 113 17.61 -32.11 -2.02
CA TYR A 113 18.64 -33.16 -2.03
C TYR A 113 18.44 -34.20 -0.93
N VAL A 114 18.05 -33.76 0.28
CA VAL A 114 17.90 -34.61 1.46
C VAL A 114 16.51 -35.23 1.55
N ASN A 115 15.45 -34.42 1.45
CA ASN A 115 14.09 -34.86 1.76
C ASN A 115 13.23 -35.08 0.51
N GLY A 116 13.37 -34.22 -0.51
CA GLY A 116 12.53 -34.25 -1.70
C GLY A 116 12.86 -35.41 -2.64
N ALA A 117 14.02 -35.33 -3.28
CA ALA A 117 14.54 -36.33 -4.22
C ALA A 117 15.35 -37.44 -3.53
N GLN A 118 15.71 -37.25 -2.25
CA GLN A 118 16.44 -38.23 -1.42
C GLN A 118 17.78 -38.69 -2.04
N CYS A 119 18.41 -37.81 -2.83
CA CYS A 119 19.72 -38.04 -3.46
C CYS A 119 20.78 -38.42 -2.43
N ALA A 120 20.70 -37.83 -1.23
CA ALA A 120 21.59 -38.11 -0.09
C ALA A 120 21.64 -39.60 0.29
N GLY A 121 20.57 -40.37 0.03
CA GLY A 121 20.52 -41.80 0.33
C GLY A 121 21.51 -42.65 -0.48
N CYS A 122 21.81 -42.23 -1.71
CA CYS A 122 22.76 -42.93 -2.59
C CYS A 122 24.11 -42.22 -2.72
N HIS A 123 24.11 -40.89 -2.66
CA HIS A 123 25.30 -40.06 -2.89
C HIS A 123 25.95 -39.52 -1.60
N GLY A 124 25.33 -39.78 -0.44
CA GLY A 124 25.82 -39.34 0.86
C GLY A 124 25.36 -37.93 1.24
N PRO A 125 25.48 -37.52 2.51
CA PRO A 125 24.86 -36.30 3.01
C PRO A 125 25.57 -34.99 2.63
N LYS A 126 26.72 -35.04 1.94
CA LYS A 126 27.54 -33.85 1.63
C LYS A 126 27.60 -33.50 0.14
N GLY A 127 26.83 -34.18 -0.71
CA GLY A 127 26.89 -33.99 -2.17
C GLY A 127 28.00 -34.81 -2.77
#